data_AF-A0A524Q008-F1
#
_entry.id   AF-A0A524Q008-F1
#
_cell.length_a   1.000
_cell.length_b   1.000
_cell.length_c   1.000
_cell.angle_alpha   90.00
_cell.angle_beta   90.00
_cell.angle_gamma   90.00
#
_symmetry.space_group_name_H-M   'P 1'
#
loop_
_entity.id
_entity.type
_entity.pdbx_description
1 polymer ?
#
loop_
_entity_poly.entity_id
_entity_poly.type
_entity_poly.pdbx_seq_one_letter_code
_entity_poly.pdbx_strand_id
1 'polypeptide(L)'
;MSHHRKCGIHFSAKGMIAVIPLLFAIALIHSSCAREKQVIAPPPEDVDIPLNSTDIEKKYLSEGFIGSDLSRVVIVRPKGDTGSGLETIKKRASIRARVSMERTLIEEDVQCNRNTRAALLSLIEENGMLKKTDIEHARYDIYYFDIQRTNMKQYLKRVSSER
;
A
#
# COMPACT_ATOMS: atom_id res chain seq x y z
N MET A 1 10.46 -10.65 49.48
CA MET A 1 10.66 -12.11 49.58
C MET A 1 9.42 -12.83 49.06
N SER A 2 9.66 -13.81 48.19
CA SER A 2 8.84 -14.99 47.86
C SER A 2 7.40 -14.85 47.33
N HIS A 3 7.31 -15.10 46.01
CA HIS A 3 6.44 -16.07 45.32
C HIS A 3 5.31 -16.76 46.09
N HIS A 4 4.12 -16.85 45.49
CA HIS A 4 3.65 -18.12 44.91
C HIS A 4 2.48 -17.96 43.93
N ARG A 5 2.60 -18.71 42.82
CA ARG A 5 1.63 -18.88 41.73
C ARG A 5 0.46 -19.76 42.20
N LYS A 6 -0.74 -19.57 41.64
CA LYS A 6 -1.70 -20.68 41.48
C LYS A 6 -2.22 -20.74 40.04
N CYS A 7 -1.94 -21.91 39.49
CA CYS A 7 -2.37 -22.46 38.21
C CYS A 7 -3.80 -22.99 38.34
N GLY A 8 -4.58 -22.97 37.26
CA GLY A 8 -5.91 -23.59 37.24
C GLY A 8 -6.64 -23.33 35.94
N ILE A 9 -6.32 -24.07 34.88
CA ILE A 9 -7.22 -24.22 33.73
C ILE A 9 -7.50 -25.71 33.57
N HIS A 10 -8.75 -26.07 33.84
CA HIS A 10 -9.32 -27.38 33.65
C HIS A 10 -9.33 -27.75 32.16
N PHE A 11 -8.69 -28.85 31.81
CA PHE A 11 -8.89 -29.55 30.55
C PHE A 11 -10.05 -30.54 30.75
N SER A 12 -11.15 -30.38 30.01
CA SER A 12 -12.26 -31.34 29.96
C SER A 12 -12.49 -31.77 28.51
N ALA A 13 -12.78 -33.05 28.36
CA ALA A 13 -12.56 -33.85 27.17
C ALA A 13 -13.85 -34.19 26.40
N LYS A 14 -13.64 -34.69 25.18
CA LYS A 14 -14.49 -35.61 24.39
C LYS A 14 -15.64 -35.02 23.57
N GLY A 15 -15.67 -35.42 22.29
CA GLY A 15 -16.83 -35.31 21.40
C GLY A 15 -16.48 -35.58 19.93
N MET A 16 -16.37 -36.87 19.56
CA MET A 16 -16.42 -37.37 18.17
C MET A 16 -17.84 -37.26 17.59
N ILE A 17 -17.97 -37.53 16.28
CA ILE A 17 -19.20 -37.89 15.48
C ILE A 17 -19.80 -36.65 14.77
N ALA A 18 -20.16 -36.60 13.47
CA ALA A 18 -20.16 -37.55 12.34
C ALA A 18 -20.22 -36.79 11.01
N VAL A 19 -19.77 -37.46 9.95
CA VAL A 19 -19.98 -37.17 8.53
C VAL A 19 -21.40 -37.56 8.12
N ILE A 20 -22.17 -36.67 7.47
CA ILE A 20 -23.25 -37.05 6.54
C ILE A 20 -23.31 -36.02 5.38
N PRO A 21 -23.12 -36.45 4.12
CA PRO A 21 -23.34 -35.64 2.94
C PRO A 21 -24.82 -35.78 2.49
N LEU A 22 -25.49 -34.67 2.16
CA LEU A 22 -26.83 -34.73 1.57
C LEU A 22 -26.82 -34.09 0.18
N LEU A 23 -26.82 -34.97 -0.81
CA LEU A 23 -27.20 -34.73 -2.20
C LEU A 23 -28.68 -34.32 -2.25
N PHE A 24 -28.99 -33.19 -2.88
CA PHE A 24 -30.31 -32.97 -3.48
C PHE A 24 -30.15 -32.47 -4.91
N ALA A 25 -30.73 -33.25 -5.81
CA ALA A 25 -30.72 -33.09 -7.24
C ALA A 25 -32.00 -32.36 -7.71
N ILE A 26 -31.80 -31.46 -8.68
CA ILE A 26 -32.65 -31.17 -9.85
C ILE A 26 -34.09 -30.70 -9.60
N ALA A 27 -34.38 -29.47 -10.04
CA ALA A 27 -35.58 -29.18 -10.82
C ALA A 27 -35.32 -28.04 -11.82
N LEU A 28 -35.24 -28.43 -13.09
CA LEU A 28 -35.28 -27.57 -14.27
C LEU A 28 -36.65 -26.89 -14.36
N ILE A 29 -36.68 -25.56 -14.46
CA ILE A 29 -37.79 -24.85 -15.09
C ILE A 29 -37.21 -23.88 -16.11
N HIS A 30 -37.28 -24.31 -17.37
CA HIS A 30 -37.18 -23.45 -18.53
C HIS A 30 -38.42 -22.54 -18.56
N SER A 31 -38.23 -21.23 -18.54
CA SER A 31 -39.24 -20.29 -19.03
C SER A 31 -38.66 -19.53 -20.23
N SER A 32 -39.53 -19.40 -21.22
CA SER A 32 -39.25 -19.23 -22.63
C SER A 32 -38.73 -17.83 -22.97
N CYS A 33 -37.83 -17.80 -23.96
CA CYS A 33 -37.39 -16.63 -24.71
C CYS A 33 -38.58 -15.90 -25.36
N ALA A 34 -38.56 -14.56 -25.30
CA ALA A 34 -38.85 -13.68 -26.45
C ALA A 34 -38.68 -12.20 -26.05
N ARG A 35 -37.54 -11.57 -26.39
CA ARG A 35 -37.54 -10.25 -27.01
C ARG A 35 -36.23 -9.97 -27.75
N GLU A 36 -36.42 -9.52 -28.98
CA GLU A 36 -35.46 -9.30 -30.04
C GLU A 36 -34.59 -8.05 -29.84
N LYS A 37 -33.29 -8.20 -30.17
CA LYS A 37 -32.22 -7.24 -30.51
C LYS A 37 -32.34 -5.79 -30.02
N GLN A 38 -31.40 -5.41 -29.16
CA GLN A 38 -30.55 -4.24 -29.44
C GLN A 38 -29.08 -4.70 -29.43
N VAL A 39 -28.43 -4.55 -30.58
CA VAL A 39 -26.98 -4.61 -30.73
C VAL A 39 -26.45 -3.33 -30.06
N ILE A 40 -26.19 -3.41 -28.77
CA ILE A 40 -25.27 -2.48 -28.10
C ILE A 40 -23.96 -3.24 -28.08
N ALA A 41 -22.94 -2.65 -28.70
CA ALA A 41 -21.59 -3.20 -28.70
C ALA A 41 -21.22 -3.66 -27.28
N PRO A 42 -20.50 -4.80 -27.14
CA PRO A 42 -19.99 -5.16 -25.82
C PRO A 42 -19.23 -3.95 -25.26
N PRO A 43 -19.48 -3.55 -23.99
CA PRO A 43 -18.60 -2.60 -23.34
C PRO A 43 -17.16 -3.12 -23.51
N PRO A 44 -16.19 -2.26 -23.81
CA PRO A 44 -14.81 -2.71 -24.01
C PRO A 44 -14.47 -3.59 -22.81
N GLU A 45 -14.03 -4.81 -23.12
CA GLU A 45 -13.66 -5.79 -22.12
C GLU A 45 -12.85 -5.07 -21.05
N ASP A 46 -13.39 -5.09 -19.84
CA ASP A 46 -12.74 -4.59 -18.64
C ASP A 46 -11.51 -5.48 -18.49
N VAL A 47 -10.43 -5.10 -19.18
CA VAL A 47 -9.13 -5.71 -19.01
C VAL A 47 -8.78 -5.36 -17.59
N ASP A 48 -9.08 -6.27 -16.67
CA ASP A 48 -8.48 -6.35 -15.35
C ASP A 48 -6.98 -6.48 -15.65
N ILE A 49 -6.31 -5.35 -15.90
CA ILE A 49 -4.87 -5.30 -16.13
C ILE A 49 -4.31 -5.78 -14.80
N PRO A 50 -3.83 -7.02 -14.72
CA PRO A 50 -3.35 -7.50 -13.46
C PRO A 50 -2.03 -6.74 -13.24
N LEU A 51 -1.85 -6.20 -12.03
CA LEU A 51 -0.66 -5.46 -11.62
C LEU A 51 0.64 -6.30 -11.70
N ASN A 52 0.55 -7.55 -12.17
CA ASN A 52 1.64 -8.49 -12.41
C ASN A 52 2.33 -8.31 -13.77
N SER A 53 1.84 -7.43 -14.65
CA SER A 53 2.64 -7.00 -15.80
C SER A 53 3.84 -6.23 -15.26
N THR A 54 4.99 -6.90 -15.20
CA THR A 54 6.25 -6.41 -14.63
C THR A 54 6.61 -5.01 -15.15
N ASP A 55 6.15 -4.66 -16.35
CA ASP A 55 6.36 -3.36 -16.98
C ASP A 55 5.54 -2.21 -16.37
N ILE A 56 4.31 -2.45 -15.88
CA ILE A 56 3.50 -1.42 -15.22
C ILE A 56 4.06 -1.15 -13.81
N GLU A 57 4.42 -2.21 -13.08
CA GLU A 57 5.05 -2.09 -11.77
C GLU A 57 6.37 -1.32 -11.88
N LYS A 58 7.20 -1.62 -12.89
CA LYS A 58 8.48 -0.93 -13.06
C LYS A 58 8.30 0.52 -13.53
N LYS A 59 7.39 0.80 -14.48
CA LYS A 59 7.19 2.14 -15.04
C LYS A 59 6.46 3.09 -14.09
N TYR A 60 5.56 2.57 -13.26
CA TYR A 60 4.65 3.39 -12.46
C TYR A 60 4.71 3.14 -10.95
N LEU A 61 5.26 2.02 -10.47
CA LEU A 61 5.32 1.73 -9.03
C LEU A 61 6.74 1.85 -8.44
N SER A 62 7.65 2.54 -9.14
CA SER A 62 8.98 2.84 -8.64
C SER A 62 8.91 3.69 -7.35
N GLU A 63 9.49 3.17 -6.27
CA GLU A 63 9.65 3.83 -4.97
C GLU A 63 11.13 4.15 -4.67
N GLY A 64 11.36 5.05 -3.72
CA GLY A 64 12.69 5.47 -3.29
C GLY A 64 13.21 6.68 -4.06
N PHE A 65 14.53 6.84 -4.12
CA PHE A 65 15.17 7.93 -4.85
C PHE A 65 15.05 7.71 -6.37
N ILE A 66 14.25 8.54 -7.03
CA ILE A 66 14.13 8.61 -8.48
C ILE A 66 15.11 9.69 -8.97
N GLY A 67 16.38 9.33 -9.02
CA GLY A 67 17.49 10.27 -9.30
C GLY A 67 17.96 11.04 -8.07
N SER A 68 18.61 12.19 -8.28
CA SER A 68 19.21 13.00 -7.20
C SER A 68 18.21 13.91 -6.46
N ASP A 69 17.08 14.22 -7.11
CA ASP A 69 16.24 15.36 -6.76
C ASP A 69 14.82 14.98 -6.33
N LEU A 70 14.44 13.72 -6.54
CA LEU A 70 13.10 13.21 -6.28
C LEU A 70 13.17 11.93 -5.45
N SER A 71 12.33 11.85 -4.44
CA SER A 71 12.05 10.62 -3.72
C SER A 71 10.55 10.38 -3.75
N ARG A 72 10.15 9.17 -4.09
CA ARG A 72 8.75 8.78 -4.25
C ARG A 72 8.36 7.67 -3.29
N VAL A 73 7.19 7.82 -2.68
CA VAL A 73 6.47 6.72 -2.05
C VAL A 73 5.16 6.51 -2.80
N VAL A 74 4.85 5.26 -3.11
CA VAL A 74 3.61 4.89 -3.79
C VAL A 74 2.62 4.38 -2.75
N ILE A 75 1.42 4.95 -2.75
CA ILE A 75 0.31 4.49 -1.92
C ILE A 75 -0.76 3.90 -2.82
N VAL A 76 -1.05 2.62 -2.62
CA VAL A 76 -2.16 1.92 -3.28
C VAL A 76 -3.31 1.80 -2.28
N ARG A 77 -4.50 2.25 -2.67
CA ARG A 77 -5.72 2.21 -1.85
C ARG A 77 -6.82 1.49 -2.63
N PRO A 78 -7.59 0.57 -2.02
CA PRO A 78 -8.79 0.02 -2.64
C PRO A 78 -9.79 1.13 -2.97
N LYS A 79 -10.39 1.08 -4.17
CA LYS A 79 -11.51 1.95 -4.52
C LYS A 79 -12.69 1.66 -3.59
N GLY A 80 -13.40 2.70 -3.17
CA GLY A 80 -14.53 2.59 -2.24
C GLY A 80 -14.17 2.42 -0.77
N ASP A 81 -12.88 2.25 -0.42
CA ASP A 81 -12.44 2.40 0.97
C ASP A 81 -12.66 3.86 1.37
N THR A 82 -13.64 4.19 2.20
CA THR A 82 -13.86 5.56 2.72
C THR A 82 -13.13 5.81 4.04
N GLY A 83 -12.50 4.78 4.61
CA GLY A 83 -11.93 4.80 5.96
C GLY A 83 -10.67 5.65 6.11
N SER A 84 -9.97 5.95 5.01
CA SER A 84 -8.75 6.77 5.01
C SER A 84 -8.96 8.06 4.24
N GLY A 85 -9.13 9.19 4.93
CA GLY A 85 -9.11 10.51 4.29
C GLY A 85 -7.76 10.81 3.62
N LEU A 86 -7.71 11.79 2.71
CA LEU A 86 -6.47 12.20 2.05
C LEU A 86 -5.37 12.59 3.05
N GLU A 87 -5.74 13.21 4.18
CA GLU A 87 -4.81 13.53 5.27
C GLU A 87 -4.18 12.29 5.90
N THR A 88 -4.96 11.23 6.09
CA THR A 88 -4.46 9.93 6.59
C THR A 88 -3.48 9.31 5.60
N ILE A 89 -3.79 9.38 4.30
CA ILE A 89 -2.93 8.90 3.23
C ILE A 89 -1.62 9.68 3.23
N LYS A 90 -1.69 11.02 3.27
CA LYS A 90 -0.52 11.90 3.32
C LYS A 90 0.34 11.57 4.52
N LYS A 91 -0.24 11.49 5.73
CA LYS A 91 0.49 11.14 6.96
C LYS A 91 1.19 9.79 6.86
N ARG A 92 0.51 8.76 6.36
CA ARG A 92 1.09 7.42 6.16
C ARG A 92 2.25 7.48 5.16
N ALA A 93 2.08 8.22 4.07
CA ALA A 93 3.11 8.40 3.06
C ALA A 93 4.33 9.15 3.60
N SER A 94 4.14 10.23 4.37
CA SER A 94 5.22 10.98 5.02
C SER A 94 6.03 10.11 5.99
N ILE A 95 5.37 9.28 6.79
CA ILE A 95 6.05 8.34 7.69
C ILE A 95 6.88 7.32 6.91
N ARG A 96 6.31 6.74 5.84
CA ARG A 96 7.02 5.80 4.97
C ARG A 96 8.20 6.45 4.28
N ALA A 97 8.05 7.68 3.79
CA ALA A 97 9.11 8.42 3.12
C ALA A 97 10.29 8.66 4.06
N ARG A 98 10.02 9.10 5.31
CA ARG A 98 11.06 9.25 6.34
C ARG A 98 11.83 7.95 6.56
N VAL A 99 11.11 6.85 6.80
CA VAL A 99 11.75 5.54 7.04
C VAL A 99 12.56 5.07 5.83
N SER A 100 12.04 5.29 4.62
CA SER A 100 12.75 4.95 3.39
C SER A 100 14.04 5.75 3.23
N MET A 101 13.98 7.07 3.43
CA MET A 101 15.17 7.93 3.34
C MET A 101 16.19 7.64 4.44
N GLU A 102 15.75 7.39 5.68
CA GLU A 102 16.64 6.98 6.78
C GLU A 102 17.39 5.69 6.43
N ARG A 103 16.70 4.69 5.86
CA ARG A 103 17.32 3.44 5.42
C ARG A 103 18.38 3.66 4.35
N THR A 104 18.07 4.45 3.31
CA THR A 104 19.05 4.76 2.26
C THR A 104 20.28 5.49 2.80
N LEU A 105 20.11 6.40 3.77
CA LEU A 105 21.25 7.05 4.41
C LEU A 105 22.11 6.05 5.18
N ILE A 106 21.50 5.14 5.94
CA ILE A 106 22.21 4.09 6.67
C ILE A 106 22.96 3.16 5.71
N GLU A 107 22.35 2.77 4.59
CA GLU A 107 22.99 1.96 3.54
C GLU A 107 24.21 2.66 2.90
N GLU A 108 24.24 4.00 2.93
CA GLU A 108 25.35 4.82 2.46
C GLU A 108 26.33 5.21 3.57
N ASP A 109 26.28 4.52 4.71
CA ASP A 109 27.12 4.76 5.90
C ASP A 109 26.95 6.17 6.50
N VAL A 110 25.79 6.79 6.28
CA VAL A 110 25.43 8.08 6.86
C VAL A 110 24.68 7.88 8.18
N GLN A 111 25.24 8.40 9.27
CA GLN A 111 24.60 8.32 10.59
C GLN A 111 23.36 9.22 10.68
N CYS A 112 22.20 8.60 10.87
CA CYS A 112 20.94 9.31 11.13
C CYS A 112 20.84 9.80 12.58
N ASN A 113 21.53 10.90 12.89
CA ASN A 113 21.46 11.58 14.19
C ASN A 113 20.20 12.48 14.32
N ARG A 114 20.04 13.15 15.47
CA ARG A 114 18.89 14.04 15.73
C ARG A 114 18.76 15.16 14.69
N ASN A 115 19.87 15.74 14.24
CA ASN A 115 19.87 16.82 13.25
C ASN A 115 19.43 16.32 11.87
N THR A 116 19.98 15.18 11.44
CA THR A 116 19.60 14.52 10.17
C THR A 116 18.12 14.18 10.16
N ARG A 117 17.60 13.65 11.28
CA ARG A 117 16.18 13.34 11.41
C ARG A 117 15.30 14.58 11.38
N ALA A 118 15.72 15.67 12.03
CA ALA A 118 15.00 16.94 11.97
C ALA A 118 14.96 17.50 10.53
N ALA A 119 16.10 17.47 9.83
CA ALA A 119 16.17 17.91 8.44
C ALA A 119 15.33 17.04 7.49
N LEU A 120 15.29 15.72 7.69
CA LEU A 120 14.38 14.84 6.95
C LEU A 120 12.91 15.20 7.19
N LEU A 121 12.53 15.50 8.43
CA LEU A 121 11.17 15.90 8.75
C LEU A 121 10.80 17.22 8.07
N SER A 122 11.64 18.25 8.20
CA SER A 122 11.44 19.54 7.51
C SER A 122 11.38 19.37 6.00
N LEU A 123 12.28 18.57 5.42
CA LEU A 123 12.30 18.27 3.99
C LEU A 123 10.98 17.66 3.51
N ILE A 124 10.45 16.68 4.24
CA ILE A 124 9.20 15.99 3.92
C ILE A 124 8.00 16.95 4.07
N GLU A 125 8.00 17.78 5.10
CA GLU A 125 6.93 18.73 5.38
C GLU A 125 6.86 19.84 4.33
N GLU A 126 8.01 20.43 4.00
CA GLU A 126 8.11 21.55 3.07
C GLU A 126 7.95 21.14 1.60
N ASN A 127 8.44 19.95 1.23
CA ASN A 127 8.57 19.56 -0.19
C ASN A 127 7.72 18.34 -0.55
N GLY A 128 7.01 17.74 0.41
CA GLY A 128 6.19 16.55 0.21
C GLY A 128 4.83 16.87 -0.39
N MET A 129 4.55 16.33 -1.58
CA MET A 129 3.29 16.48 -2.30
C MET A 129 2.63 15.13 -2.52
N LEU A 130 1.39 14.99 -2.05
CA LEU A 130 0.53 13.84 -2.39
C LEU A 130 -0.26 14.15 -3.67
N LYS A 131 -0.16 13.29 -4.67
CA LYS A 131 -0.90 13.40 -5.94
C LYS A 131 -1.53 12.05 -6.28
N LYS A 132 -2.80 12.06 -6.68
CA LYS A 132 -3.42 10.89 -7.30
C LYS A 132 -2.85 10.74 -8.72
N THR A 133 -2.50 9.52 -9.11
CA THR A 133 -2.00 9.25 -10.46
C THR A 133 -3.13 9.19 -11.46
N ASP A 134 -2.81 9.37 -12.74
CA ASP A 134 -3.68 9.15 -13.89
C ASP A 134 -3.82 7.68 -14.30
N ILE A 135 -3.09 6.78 -13.63
CA ILE A 135 -3.19 5.33 -13.85
C ILE A 135 -4.58 4.86 -13.44
N GLU A 136 -5.36 4.43 -14.43
CA GLU A 136 -6.66 3.82 -14.21
C GLU A 136 -6.48 2.35 -13.80
N HIS A 137 -7.15 1.96 -12.71
CA HIS A 137 -7.19 0.58 -12.26
C HIS A 137 -8.59 0.26 -11.70
N ALA A 138 -9.17 -0.89 -12.06
CA ALA A 138 -10.55 -1.25 -11.68
C ALA A 138 -10.76 -1.25 -10.16
N ARG A 139 -9.77 -1.75 -9.41
CA ARG A 139 -9.87 -1.99 -7.96
C ARG A 139 -9.14 -1.00 -7.05
N TYR A 140 -8.25 -0.17 -7.59
CA TYR A 140 -7.34 0.61 -6.76
C TYR A 140 -7.24 2.06 -7.25
N ASP A 141 -7.07 2.97 -6.29
CA ASP A 141 -6.54 4.30 -6.51
C ASP A 141 -5.06 4.29 -6.13
N ILE A 142 -4.23 4.83 -7.03
CA ILE A 142 -2.79 4.93 -6.82
C ILE A 142 -2.44 6.41 -6.58
N TYR A 143 -1.60 6.65 -5.58
CA TYR A 143 -1.11 7.96 -5.21
C TYR A 143 0.41 7.95 -5.16
N TYR A 144 1.02 9.03 -5.65
CA TYR A 144 2.43 9.32 -5.40
C TYR A 144 2.54 10.35 -4.30
N PHE A 145 3.42 10.08 -3.35
CA PHE A 145 3.93 11.06 -2.42
C PHE A 145 5.37 11.39 -2.81
N ASP A 146 5.51 12.51 -3.50
CA ASP A 146 6.77 12.97 -4.07
C ASP A 146 7.38 14.03 -3.18
N ILE A 147 8.67 13.87 -2.87
CA ILE A 147 9.47 14.87 -2.17
C ILE A 147 10.51 15.37 -3.17
N GLN A 148 10.39 16.64 -3.53
CA GLN A 148 11.22 17.24 -4.58
C GLN A 148 12.15 18.30 -4.00
N ARG A 149 13.46 18.10 -4.18
CA ARG A 149 14.49 19.08 -3.79
C ARG A 149 15.74 18.86 -4.62
N THR A 150 16.27 19.94 -5.19
CA THR A 150 17.54 19.89 -5.93
C THR A 150 18.66 19.34 -5.06
N ASN A 151 19.41 18.36 -5.59
CA ASN A 151 20.52 17.68 -4.94
C ASN A 151 20.15 17.14 -3.54
N MET A 152 18.93 16.62 -3.38
CA MET A 152 18.40 16.13 -2.09
C MET A 152 19.35 15.15 -1.41
N LYS A 153 19.91 14.21 -2.17
CA LYS A 153 20.85 13.22 -1.65
C LYS A 153 22.11 13.87 -1.05
N GLN A 154 22.67 14.87 -1.73
CA GLN A 154 23.84 15.61 -1.24
C GLN A 154 23.49 16.54 -0.07
N TYR A 155 22.31 17.15 -0.09
CA TYR A 155 21.81 17.94 1.03
C TYR A 155 21.76 17.12 2.31
N LEU A 156 21.18 15.91 2.27
CA LEU A 156 21.10 15.04 3.45
C LEU A 156 22.48 14.60 3.94
N LYS A 157 23.42 14.32 3.03
CA LYS A 157 24.82 14.02 3.40
C LYS A 157 25.50 15.19 4.13
N ARG A 158 25.32 16.42 3.65
CA ARG A 158 25.91 17.60 4.31
C ARG A 158 25.37 17.79 5.73
N VAL A 159 24.05 17.74 5.90
CA VAL A 159 23.42 17.89 7.22
C VAL A 159 23.91 16.81 8.20
N SER A 160 24.17 15.60 7.72
CA SER A 160 24.69 14.52 8.57
C SER A 160 26.16 14.72 9.01
N SER A 161 26.93 15.46 8.20
CA SER A 161 28.36 15.73 8.44
C SER A 161 28.63 16.97 9.31
N GLU A 162 27.66 17.88 9.39
CA GLU A 162 27.72 19.05 10.28
C GLU A 162 27.60 18.57 11.73
N ARG A 163 28.75 18.45 12.39
CA ARG A 163 28.95 18.08 13.80
C ARG A 163 29.61 19.22 14.54
#